data_AF-A0A7D7ZGZ8-F1
#
_entry.id   AF-A0A7D7ZGZ8-F1
#
_cell.length_a   1.000
_cell.length_b   1.000
_cell.length_c   1.000
_cell.angle_alpha   90.00
_cell.angle_beta   90.00
_cell.angle_gamma   90.00
#
_symmetry.space_group_name_H-M   'P 1'
#
loop_
_entity.id
_entity.type
_entity.pdbx_description
1 polymer ?
#
loop_
_entity_poly.entity_id
_entity_poly.type
_entity_poly.pdbx_seq_one_letter_code
_entity_poly.pdbx_strand_id
1 'polypeptide(L)' 'MKKLAILAILALTACENPQLGIGATFSGSGVSVSPSVSGDVGNATVTVSG' A
#
# COMPACT_ATOMS: atom_id res chain seq x y z
N MET A 1 2.17 -15.60 17.60
CA MET A 1 2.14 -15.19 16.16
C MET A 1 0.73 -14.99 15.60
N LYS A 2 -0.26 -15.83 15.96
CA LYS A 2 -1.64 -15.74 15.42
C LYS A 2 -2.40 -14.44 15.73
N LYS A 3 -2.06 -13.73 16.82
CA LYS A 3 -2.68 -12.46 17.22
C LYS A 3 -2.28 -11.26 16.34
N LEU A 4 -1.08 -11.28 15.75
CA LEU A 4 -0.60 -10.22 14.85
C LEU A 4 -1.31 -10.22 13.50
N ALA A 5 -1.63 -11.40 12.98
CA ALA A 5 -2.36 -11.53 11.72
C ALA A 5 -3.77 -10.92 11.80
N ILE A 6 -4.45 -11.07 12.94
CA ILE A 6 -5.79 -10.50 13.16
C ILE A 6 -5.74 -8.98 13.21
N LEU A 7 -4.71 -8.40 13.84
CA LEU A 7 -4.47 -6.95 13.85
C LEU A 7 -4.18 -6.40 12.45
N ALA A 8 -3.41 -7.11 11.64
CA ALA A 8 -3.14 -6.72 10.26
C ALA A 8 -4.43 -6.74 9.41
N ILE A 9 -5.30 -7.74 9.60
CA ILE A 9 -6.58 -7.83 8.89
C ILE A 9 -7.54 -6.72 9.35
N LEU A 10 -7.62 -6.43 10.64
CA LEU A 10 -8.44 -5.33 11.16
C LEU A 10 -7.95 -3.96 10.66
N ALA A 11 -6.64 -3.76 10.60
CA ALA A 11 -6.05 -2.55 10.03
C ALA A 11 -6.35 -2.42 8.53
N LEU A 12 -6.43 -3.55 7.82
CA LEU A 12 -6.83 -3.58 6.41
C LEU A 12 -8.31 -3.23 6.22
N THR A 13 -9.20 -3.69 7.11
CA THR A 13 -10.63 -3.30 7.09
C THR A 13 -10.88 -1.87 7.51
N ALA A 14 -9.95 -1.28 8.26
CA ALA A 14 -9.97 0.13 8.64
C ALA A 14 -9.37 1.04 7.56
N CYS A 15 -8.85 0.48 6.47
CA CYS A 15 -8.33 1.24 5.33
C CYS A 15 -9.50 1.81 4.51
N GLU A 16 -9.81 3.08 4.76
CA GLU A 16 -10.78 3.89 4.05
C GLU A 16 -10.10 4.57 2.84
N ASN A 17 -10.85 4.76 1.76
CA ASN A 17 -10.36 5.38 0.51
C ASN A 17 -9.05 4.77 -0.05
N PRO A 18 -8.98 3.44 -0.27
CA PRO A 18 -7.77 2.84 -0.82
C PRO A 18 -7.49 3.38 -2.22
N GLN A 19 -6.29 3.90 -2.42
CA GLN A 19 -5.77 4.36 -3.70
C GLN A 19 -4.60 3.48 -4.12
N LEU A 20 -4.67 2.97 -5.35
CA LEU A 20 -3.59 2.22 -5.98
C LEU A 20 -2.79 3.16 -6.87
N GLY A 21 -1.49 3.28 -6.60
CA GLY A 21 -0.54 3.99 -7.45
C GLY A 21 0.37 3.01 -8.17
N ILE A 22 0.49 3.14 -9.49
CA ILE A 22 1.48 2.39 -10.27
C ILE A 22 2.42 3.41 -10.92
N GLY A 23 3.66 3.45 -10.45
CA GLY A 23 4.76 4.12 -11.13
C GLY A 23 5.44 3.13 -12.09
N ALA A 24 5.63 3.51 -13.34
CA ALA A 24 6.44 2.75 -14.29
C ALA A 24 7.43 3.71 -14.97
N THR A 25 8.72 3.38 -14.90
CA THR A 25 9.78 4.14 -15.58
C THR A 25 10.42 3.25 -16.63
N PHE A 26 10.46 3.75 -17.87
CA PHE A 26 11.10 3.09 -19.00
C PHE A 26 12.40 3.81 -19.33
N SER A 27 13.52 3.10 -19.33
CA SER A 27 14.83 3.66 -19.69
C SER A 27 15.56 2.74 -20.66
N GLY A 28 16.67 3.22 -21.22
CA GLY A 28 17.52 2.41 -22.12
C GLY A 28 18.12 1.16 -21.46
N SER A 29 18.08 1.07 -20.13
CA SER A 29 18.55 -0.08 -19.35
C SER A 29 17.43 -1.04 -18.92
N GLY A 30 16.16 -0.74 -19.24
CA GLY A 30 15.01 -1.61 -18.94
C GLY A 30 13.81 -0.85 -18.37
N VAL A 31 12.93 -1.60 -17.68
CA VAL A 31 11.69 -1.09 -17.07
C VAL A 31 11.75 -1.28 -15.56
N SER A 32 11.51 -0.22 -14.81
CA SER A 32 11.27 -0.31 -13.36
C SER A 32 9.79 -0.04 -13.06
N VAL A 33 9.21 -0.86 -12.21
CA VAL A 33 7.83 -0.71 -11.74
C VAL A 33 7.88 -0.49 -10.24
N SER A 34 7.28 0.60 -9.79
CA SER A 34 7.19 1.01 -8.38
C SER A 34 5.72 1.08 -8.01
N PRO A 35 5.11 -0.05 -7.59
CA PRO A 35 3.74 -0.05 -7.11
C PRO A 35 3.67 0.64 -5.75
N SER A 36 2.54 1.26 -5.47
CA SER A 36 2.24 1.89 -4.20
C SER A 36 0.76 1.75 -3.87
N VAL A 37 0.46 1.67 -2.58
CA VAL A 37 -0.90 1.67 -2.04
C VAL A 37 -0.96 2.74 -0.97
N SER A 38 -1.91 3.65 -1.07
CA SER A 38 -2.22 4.61 -0.01
C SER A 38 -3.69 4.50 0.41
N GLY A 39 -3.99 4.99 1.59
CA GLY A 39 -5.35 5.02 2.13
C GLY A 39 -5.35 5.53 3.56
N ASP A 40 -6.52 5.79 4.10
CA ASP A 40 -6.68 6.32 5.45
C ASP A 40 -7.02 5.19 6.42
N VAL A 41 -6.40 5.14 7.59
CA VAL A 41 -6.76 4.24 8.68
C VAL A 41 -7.27 5.11 9.83
N GLY A 42 -8.58 5.32 9.87
CA GLY A 42 -9.19 6.34 10.72
C GLY A 42 -8.71 7.74 10.32
N ASN A 43 -7.97 8.42 11.20
CA ASN A 43 -7.48 9.80 10.96
C ASN A 43 -6.04 9.87 10.41
N ALA A 44 -5.45 8.72 10.05
CA ALA A 44 -4.06 8.64 9.62
C ALA A 44 -3.94 8.10 8.20
N THR A 45 -3.29 8.84 7.30
CA THR A 45 -2.98 8.35 5.96
C THR A 45 -1.76 7.44 5.99
N VAL A 46 -1.92 6.22 5.47
CA VAL A 46 -0.88 5.20 5.34
C VAL A 46 -0.48 5.12 3.87
N THR A 47 0.82 4.95 3.60
CA THR A 47 1.33 4.70 2.25
C THR A 47 2.37 3.60 2.30
N VAL A 48 2.20 2.59 1.45
CA VAL A 48 3.12 1.46 1.28
C VAL A 48 3.65 1.53 -0.15
N SER A 49 4.97 1.50 -0.30
CA SER A 49 5.66 1.51 -1.60
C SER A 49 6.46 0.22 -1.76
N GLY A 50 6.44 -0.37 -2.96
CA GLY A 50 7.15 -1.59 -3.33
C GLY A 50 8.31 -1.36 -4.29
#